data_AF-T1H0C7-F1
#
_entry.id   AF-T1H0C7-F1
#
_cell.length_a   1.000
_cell.length_b   1.000
_cell.length_c   1.000
_cell.angle_alpha   90.00
_cell.angle_beta   90.00
_cell.angle_gamma   90.00
#
_symmetry.space_group_name_H-M   'P 1'
#
loop_
_entity.id
_entity.type
_entity.pdbx_description
1 polymer ?
#
loop_
_entity_poly.entity_id
_entity_poly.type
_entity_poly.pdbx_seq_one_letter_code
_entity_poly.pdbx_strand_id
1 'polypeptide(L)'
;MAGFAVNLEYLFKHKDEVTMPYKAGYEEDKFLKSLKLRLEDVEPKARNCTEILVYHTQTKKTKSPDINFSPIHQLSSPSTSNIGHLFRFMESAGISHFTSSKG
;
A
#
# COMPACT_ATOMS: atom_id res chain seq x y z
N MET A 1 10.88 -3.84 2.42
CA MET A 1 11.51 -5.17 2.35
C MET A 1 11.15 -5.87 1.04
N ALA A 2 12.08 -5.95 0.08
CA ALA A 2 11.84 -6.65 -1.20
C ALA A 2 13.13 -7.19 -1.86
N GLY A 3 14.25 -7.23 -1.12
CA GLY A 3 15.58 -7.48 -1.68
C GLY A 3 16.10 -8.92 -1.55
N PHE A 4 15.37 -9.82 -0.88
CA PHE A 4 15.79 -11.20 -0.68
C PHE A 4 14.59 -12.15 -0.72
N ALA A 5 14.87 -13.43 -0.93
CA ALA A 5 13.92 -14.53 -0.80
C ALA A 5 14.57 -15.65 0.02
N VAL A 6 13.76 -16.44 0.73
CA VAL A 6 14.23 -17.54 1.57
C VAL A 6 13.54 -18.83 1.15
N ASN A 7 14.31 -19.92 1.07
CA ASN A 7 13.76 -21.25 0.81
C ASN A 7 12.91 -21.72 2.00
N LEU A 8 11.71 -22.24 1.72
CA LEU A 8 10.77 -22.68 2.76
C LEU A 8 11.30 -23.85 3.60
N GLU A 9 11.97 -24.83 2.98
CA GLU A 9 12.54 -25.97 3.69
C GLU A 9 13.63 -25.52 4.67
N TYR A 10 14.47 -24.56 4.25
CA TYR A 10 15.50 -23.96 5.10
C TYR A 10 14.87 -23.21 6.29
N LEU A 11 13.81 -22.44 6.03
CA LEU A 11 13.06 -21.73 7.06
C LEU A 11 12.44 -22.70 8.08
N PHE A 12 11.84 -23.81 7.63
CA PHE A 12 11.26 -24.82 8.51
C PHE A 12 12.30 -25.52 9.39
N LYS A 13 13.52 -25.73 8.89
CA LYS A 13 14.64 -26.29 9.67
C LYS A 13 15.05 -25.40 10.84
N HIS A 14 14.85 -24.09 10.75
CA HIS A 14 15.27 -23.10 11.74
C HIS A 14 14.08 -22.44 12.47
N LYS A 15 12.87 -23.01 12.35
CA LYS A 15 11.61 -22.41 12.80
C LYS A 15 11.59 -21.97 14.28
N ASP A 16 12.35 -22.65 15.13
CA ASP A 16 12.36 -22.41 16.58
C ASP A 16 13.25 -21.22 16.97
N GLU A 17 14.13 -20.79 16.06
CA GLU A 17 15.09 -19.70 16.27
C GLU A 17 14.70 -18.43 15.49
N VAL A 18 13.94 -18.60 14.40
CA VAL A 18 13.51 -17.52 13.53
C VAL A 18 12.51 -16.64 14.24
N THR A 19 12.85 -15.37 14.40
CA THR A 19 11.99 -14.35 14.98
C THR A 19 11.97 -13.11 14.09
N MET A 20 10.80 -12.50 13.93
CA MET A 20 10.62 -11.19 13.29
C MET A 20 10.34 -10.11 14.34
N PRO A 21 11.36 -9.64 15.08
CA PRO A 21 11.15 -8.59 16.08
C PRO A 21 10.96 -7.25 15.39
N TYR A 22 9.81 -6.60 15.64
CA TYR A 22 9.51 -5.26 15.13
C TYR A 22 10.44 -4.22 15.78
N LYS A 23 11.61 -4.01 15.19
CA LYS A 23 12.54 -2.93 15.54
C LYS A 23 12.87 -2.17 14.26
N ALA A 24 12.47 -0.90 14.22
CA ALA A 24 12.64 -0.04 13.05
C ALA A 24 14.10 -0.11 12.53
N GLY A 25 14.25 -0.43 11.24
CA GLY A 25 15.56 -0.54 10.56
C GLY A 25 16.38 -1.80 10.89
N TYR A 26 15.98 -2.62 11.86
CA TYR A 26 16.70 -3.85 12.25
C TYR A 26 15.89 -5.13 12.01
N GLU A 27 14.68 -5.00 11.47
CA GLU A 27 13.79 -6.14 11.23
C GLU A 27 14.43 -7.14 10.25
N GLU A 28 14.96 -6.65 9.14
CA GLU A 28 15.64 -7.44 8.09
C GLU A 28 16.92 -8.09 8.62
N ASP A 29 17.78 -7.32 9.29
CA ASP A 29 19.06 -7.80 9.83
C ASP A 29 18.86 -8.86 10.92
N LYS A 30 17.93 -8.64 11.85
CA LYS A 30 17.64 -9.61 12.91
C LYS A 30 17.03 -10.90 12.37
N PHE A 31 16.17 -10.79 11.36
CA PHE A 31 15.61 -11.96 10.68
C PHE A 31 16.72 -12.81 10.04
N LEU A 32 17.59 -12.21 9.23
CA LEU A 32 18.68 -12.93 8.56
C LEU A 32 19.69 -13.53 9.56
N LYS A 33 19.99 -12.82 10.65
CA LYS A 33 20.83 -13.36 11.74
C LYS A 33 20.17 -14.52 12.48
N SER A 34 18.85 -14.48 12.69
CA SER A 34 18.11 -15.56 13.34
C SER A 34 18.06 -16.84 12.51
N LEU A 35 18.22 -16.73 11.18
CA LEU A 35 18.35 -17.86 10.27
C LEU A 35 19.73 -18.54 10.31
N LYS A 36 20.68 -18.05 11.14
CA LYS A 36 22.08 -18.52 11.19
C LYS A 36 22.78 -18.48 9.82
N LEU A 37 22.36 -17.56 8.96
CA LEU A 37 22.90 -17.41 7.63
C LEU A 37 24.31 -16.80 7.70
N ARG A 38 25.27 -17.38 6.98
CA ARG A 38 26.58 -16.74 6.76
C ARG A 38 26.55 -16.00 5.43
N LEU A 39 27.39 -14.97 5.28
CA LEU A 39 27.42 -14.17 4.05
C LEU A 39 27.77 -15.02 2.81
N GLU A 40 28.55 -16.08 3.01
CA GLU A 40 28.90 -17.06 1.97
C GLU A 40 27.74 -17.95 1.52
N ASP A 41 26.69 -18.07 2.34
CA ASP A 41 25.49 -18.86 2.00
C ASP A 41 24.49 -18.02 1.17
N VAL A 42 24.75 -16.71 0.98
CA VAL A 42 23.90 -15.81 0.20
C VAL A 42 24.13 -16.05 -1.30
N GLU A 43 23.05 -16.39 -2.03
CA GLU A 43 23.10 -16.52 -3.47
C GLU A 43 22.85 -15.18 -4.18
N PRO A 44 23.84 -14.56 -4.83
CA PRO A 44 23.61 -13.33 -5.58
C PRO A 44 22.75 -13.62 -6.83
N LYS A 45 21.67 -12.85 -7.00
CA LYS A 45 20.78 -12.90 -8.18
C LYS A 45 20.89 -11.60 -8.98
N ALA A 46 20.02 -11.40 -9.97
CA ALA A 46 20.00 -10.20 -10.82
C ALA A 46 21.37 -9.88 -11.45
N ARG A 47 21.97 -10.89 -12.11
CA ARG A 47 23.33 -10.86 -12.68
C ARG A 47 24.37 -10.30 -11.70
N ASN A 48 24.62 -11.02 -10.60
CA ASN A 48 25.56 -10.59 -9.56
C ASN A 48 25.25 -9.18 -9.01
N CYS A 49 23.98 -8.90 -8.76
CA CYS A 49 23.51 -7.62 -8.22
C CYS A 49 23.80 -6.41 -9.14
N THR A 50 23.95 -6.62 -10.45
CA THR A 50 24.17 -5.53 -11.42
C THR A 50 22.88 -5.03 -12.07
N GLU A 51 21.79 -5.78 -11.97
CA GLU A 51 20.48 -5.42 -12.53
C GLU A 51 19.48 -5.06 -11.43
N ILE A 52 18.63 -4.06 -11.71
CA ILE A 52 17.54 -3.64 -10.82
C ILE A 52 16.24 -4.28 -11.31
N LEU A 53 15.74 -5.26 -10.55
CA LEU A 53 14.51 -6.00 -10.90
C LEU A 53 13.32 -5.67 -9.98
N VAL A 54 13.50 -4.80 -8.99
CA VAL A 54 12.47 -4.46 -8.00
C VAL A 54 12.55 -2.98 -7.62
N TYR A 55 11.40 -2.36 -7.36
CA TYR A 55 11.28 -0.94 -7.00
C TYR A 55 10.49 -0.76 -5.71
N HIS A 56 10.97 0.09 -4.82
CA HIS A 56 10.30 0.40 -3.55
C HIS A 56 9.39 1.63 -3.69
N THR A 57 8.28 1.50 -4.43
CA THR A 57 7.35 2.60 -4.66
C THR A 57 6.48 2.90 -3.44
N GLN A 58 6.15 4.17 -3.20
CA GLN A 58 5.24 4.59 -2.15
C GLN A 58 4.07 5.38 -2.76
N THR A 59 2.85 4.99 -2.41
CA THR A 59 1.64 5.74 -2.78
C THR A 59 1.59 7.03 -1.97
N LYS A 60 1.50 8.18 -2.66
CA LYS A 60 1.25 9.46 -2.00
C LYS A 60 -0.23 9.60 -1.69
N LYS A 61 -0.57 10.00 -0.47
CA LYS A 61 -1.95 10.33 -0.11
C LYS A 61 -2.35 11.62 -0.82
N THR A 62 -3.25 11.53 -1.78
CA THR A 62 -3.88 12.70 -2.40
C THR A 62 -5.17 13.03 -1.65
N LYS A 63 -5.50 14.31 -1.51
CA LYS A 63 -6.85 14.69 -1.08
C LYS A 63 -7.84 14.21 -2.13
N SER A 64 -8.97 13.66 -1.72
CA SER A 64 -10.09 13.41 -2.63
C SER A 64 -10.46 14.72 -3.31
N PRO A 65 -10.80 14.71 -4.62
CA PRO A 65 -11.23 15.92 -5.29
C PRO A 65 -12.48 16.46 -4.60
N ASP A 66 -12.37 17.67 -4.04
CA ASP A 66 -13.51 18.39 -3.49
C ASP A 66 -14.30 18.98 -4.66
N ILE A 67 -15.49 18.44 -4.87
CA ILE A 67 -16.39 18.90 -5.92
C ILE A 67 -17.22 20.05 -5.35
N ASN A 68 -16.92 21.28 -5.76
CA ASN A 68 -17.61 22.48 -5.29
C ASN A 68 -18.77 22.85 -6.24
N PHE A 69 -20.00 22.46 -5.90
CA PHE A 69 -21.20 22.80 -6.67
C PHE A 69 -22.13 23.70 -5.87
N SER A 70 -22.20 24.97 -6.27
CA SER A 70 -22.95 26.01 -5.60
C SER A 70 -24.44 26.07 -5.95
N PRO A 71 -25.05 25.08 -6.63
CA PRO A 71 -26.42 24.77 -6.24
C PRO A 71 -26.84 23.29 -6.44
N ILE A 72 -26.41 22.38 -5.56
CA ILE A 72 -27.01 21.02 -5.47
C ILE A 72 -28.55 21.09 -5.28
N HIS A 73 -29.04 22.16 -4.64
CA HIS A 73 -30.48 22.41 -4.48
C HIS A 73 -31.24 22.64 -5.80
N GLN A 74 -30.58 23.13 -6.87
CA GLN A 74 -31.24 23.33 -8.18
C GLN A 74 -31.29 22.04 -9.02
N LEU A 75 -30.33 21.13 -8.84
CA LEU A 75 -30.29 19.82 -9.50
C LEU A 75 -31.19 18.76 -8.83
N SER A 76 -31.80 19.11 -7.70
CA SER A 76 -32.79 18.28 -6.99
C SER A 76 -34.21 18.50 -7.49
N SER A 77 -34.42 19.30 -8.55
CA SER A 77 -35.74 19.37 -9.20
C SER A 77 -36.03 18.03 -9.90
N PRO A 78 -37.12 17.32 -9.53
CA PRO A 78 -37.35 15.93 -9.91
C PRO A 78 -37.62 15.69 -11.40
N SER A 79 -37.62 16.74 -12.22
CA SER A 79 -38.02 16.69 -13.62
C SER A 79 -36.90 17.00 -14.63
N THR A 80 -35.65 17.25 -14.22
CA THR A 80 -34.60 17.67 -15.17
C THR A 80 -33.30 16.86 -15.17
N SER A 81 -32.94 16.10 -14.11
CA SER A 81 -31.70 15.29 -14.15
C SER A 81 -31.62 14.18 -13.09
N ASN A 82 -30.95 13.07 -13.44
CA ASN A 82 -30.60 11.95 -12.56
C ASN A 82 -29.24 12.15 -11.84
N ILE A 83 -28.55 13.26 -12.08
CA ILE A 83 -27.20 13.50 -11.57
C ILE A 83 -27.15 13.58 -10.03
N GLY A 84 -28.21 14.08 -9.39
CA GLY A 84 -28.30 14.09 -7.92
C GLY A 84 -28.31 12.69 -7.29
N HIS A 85 -28.99 11.73 -7.95
CA HIS A 85 -28.98 10.32 -7.53
C HIS A 85 -27.62 9.67 -7.75
N LEU A 86 -26.96 9.97 -8.88
CA LEU A 86 -25.60 9.52 -9.15
C LEU A 86 -24.62 10.05 -8.09
N PHE A 87 -24.70 11.32 -7.70
CA PHE A 87 -23.82 11.88 -6.68
C PHE A 87 -24.04 11.27 -5.30
N ARG A 88 -25.29 11.06 -4.88
CA ARG A 88 -25.62 10.29 -3.65
C ARG A 88 -25.02 8.89 -3.69
N PHE A 89 -25.10 8.22 -4.84
CA PHE A 89 -24.49 6.91 -5.04
C PHE A 89 -22.95 6.98 -4.92
N MET A 90 -22.30 7.93 -5.60
CA MET A 90 -20.84 8.10 -5.54
C MET A 90 -20.32 8.44 -4.14
N GLU A 91 -21.08 9.21 -3.36
CA GLU A 91 -20.81 9.48 -1.94
C GLU A 91 -20.92 8.20 -1.11
N SER A 92 -22.02 7.45 -1.26
CA SER A 92 -22.22 6.18 -0.55
C SER A 92 -21.18 5.10 -0.90
N ALA A 93 -20.64 5.15 -2.12
CA ALA A 93 -19.59 4.25 -2.61
C ALA A 93 -18.18 4.70 -2.19
N GLY A 94 -18.02 5.85 -1.51
CA GLY A 94 -16.73 6.36 -1.06
C GLY A 94 -15.82 6.89 -2.19
N ILE A 95 -16.39 7.18 -3.36
CA ILE A 95 -15.66 7.63 -4.56
C ILE A 95 -15.41 9.14 -4.52
N SER A 96 -16.33 9.91 -3.92
CA SER A 96 -16.24 11.36 -3.81
C SER A 96 -16.78 11.83 -2.47
N HIS A 97 -16.21 12.90 -1.93
CA HIS A 97 -16.67 13.55 -0.70
C HIS A 97 -17.17 14.95 -1.06
N PHE A 98 -18.42 15.27 -0.72
CA PHE A 98 -19.01 16.58 -1.02
C PHE A 98 -18.99 17.44 0.25
N THR A 99 -18.43 18.64 0.16
CA THR A 99 -18.47 19.61 1.27
C THR A 99 -19.48 20.69 0.92
N SER A 100 -20.47 20.92 1.79
CA SER A 100 -21.33 22.09 1.68
C SER A 100 -20.59 23.26 2.29
N SER A 101 -19.88 24.03 1.46
CA SER A 101 -19.27 25.28 1.90
C SER A 101 -20.41 26.27 2.22
N LYS A 102 -20.73 26.40 3.51
CA LYS A 102 -21.43 27.58 4.03
C LYS A 102 -20.38 28.68 4.16
N GLY A 103 -20.32 29.54 3.14
CA GLY A 103 -19.85 30.92 3.31
C GLY A 103 -20.90 31.74 4.03
#